data_AF-A0A832B6H8-F1
#
_entry.id   AF-A0A832B6H8-F1
#
_cell.length_a   1.000
_cell.length_b   1.000
_cell.length_c   1.000
_cell.angle_alpha   90.00
_cell.angle_beta   90.00
_cell.angle_gamma   90.00
#
_symmetry.space_group_name_H-M   'P 1'
#
loop_
_entity.id
_entity.type
_entity.pdbx_description
1 polymer ?
#
loop_
_entity_poly.entity_id
_entity_poly.type
_entity_poly.pdbx_seq_one_letter_code
_entity_poly.pdbx_strand_id
1 'polypeptide(L)'
;MAVTNHDRVGKSLLLLRAGLAPFVAREFENVYGDRAAEETSRFLSEDRFAANRSIAELDTGGLLKLMWEAWNDVFRRTLGQAERSLLSELRDWRNKWAHQEPFSSDDADRALDSVERLLTAVSAREAEEVRKLKLELRRLVYDEQVRTEKRRLGGSLIETAASTSLKPWREVVRPHPDVASGRYQAAEFAADLWQVYLGEGSDEYRDPGEFFRRTYLTESLKGLLTMAIRRLTGTGG
;
A
#
# COMPACT_ATOMS: atom_id res chain seq x y z
N MET A 1 11.22 -8.31 -12.93
CA MET A 1 11.76 -7.14 -12.22
C MET A 1 10.66 -6.53 -11.37
N ALA A 2 10.95 -6.04 -10.17
CA ALA A 2 9.94 -5.36 -9.36
C ALA A 2 9.55 -4.05 -10.07
N VAL A 3 8.25 -3.80 -10.22
CA VAL A 3 7.73 -2.55 -10.81
C VAL A 3 8.17 -1.38 -9.93
N THR A 4 8.76 -0.33 -10.50
CA THR A 4 9.17 0.86 -9.74
C THR A 4 8.01 1.83 -9.53
N ASN A 5 8.18 2.82 -8.65
CA ASN A 5 7.18 3.89 -8.48
C ASN A 5 7.04 4.74 -9.75
N HIS A 6 8.15 5.01 -10.43
CA HIS A 6 8.16 5.70 -11.72
C HIS A 6 7.37 4.93 -12.79
N ASP A 7 7.53 3.60 -12.86
CA ASP A 7 6.77 2.75 -13.78
C ASP A 7 5.26 2.75 -13.47
N ARG A 8 4.88 2.76 -12.17
CA ARG A 8 3.46 2.84 -11.77
C ARG A 8 2.82 4.14 -12.21
N VAL A 9 3.51 5.26 -12.01
CA VAL A 9 3.05 6.58 -12.47
C VAL A 9 3.00 6.63 -13.99
N GLY A 10 4.00 6.10 -14.69
CA GLY A 10 3.96 6.01 -16.16
C GLY A 10 2.76 5.22 -16.67
N LYS A 11 2.48 4.07 -16.06
CA LYS A 11 1.32 3.24 -16.41
C LYS A 11 -0.01 3.97 -16.16
N SER A 12 -0.13 4.71 -15.05
CA SER A 12 -1.35 5.48 -14.77
C SER A 12 -1.53 6.66 -15.71
N LEU A 13 -0.46 7.32 -16.15
CA LEU A 13 -0.51 8.38 -17.17
C LEU A 13 -0.96 7.86 -18.54
N LEU A 14 -0.61 6.62 -18.89
CA LEU A 14 -1.12 5.96 -20.11
C LEU A 14 -2.62 5.65 -20.00
N LEU A 15 -3.07 5.14 -18.85
CA LEU A 15 -4.50 4.93 -18.56
C LEU A 15 -5.27 6.25 -18.57
N LEU A 16 -4.67 7.31 -18.01
CA LEU A 16 -5.23 8.66 -18.04
C LEU A 16 -5.47 9.13 -19.48
N ARG A 17 -4.46 9.00 -20.35
CA ARG A 17 -4.61 9.33 -21.78
C ARG A 17 -5.73 8.54 -22.43
N ALA A 18 -5.78 7.22 -22.21
CA ALA A 18 -6.78 6.36 -22.81
C ALA A 18 -8.22 6.72 -22.39
N GLY A 19 -8.43 7.08 -21.12
CA GLY A 19 -9.73 7.51 -20.61
C GLY A 19 -10.11 8.94 -20.99
N LEU A 20 -9.14 9.87 -21.06
CA LEU A 20 -9.42 11.28 -21.38
C LEU A 20 -9.63 11.53 -22.87
N ALA A 21 -8.90 10.87 -23.77
CA ALA A 21 -8.96 11.19 -25.20
C ALA A 21 -10.38 11.12 -25.79
N PRO A 22 -11.19 10.06 -25.53
CA PRO A 22 -12.57 10.00 -26.02
C PRO A 22 -13.49 11.06 -25.39
N PHE A 23 -13.29 11.36 -24.11
CA PHE A 23 -14.04 12.41 -23.41
C PHE A 23 -13.76 13.77 -24.05
N VAL A 24 -12.48 14.14 -24.20
CA VAL A 24 -12.06 15.41 -24.79
C VAL A 24 -12.59 15.56 -26.22
N ALA A 25 -12.48 14.52 -27.05
CA ALA A 25 -12.99 14.55 -28.41
C ALA A 25 -14.50 14.84 -28.46
N ARG A 26 -15.28 14.14 -27.63
CA ARG A 26 -16.73 14.32 -27.55
C ARG A 26 -17.11 15.72 -27.05
N GLU A 27 -16.45 16.24 -26.01
CA GLU A 27 -16.79 17.58 -25.50
C GLU A 27 -16.44 18.68 -26.53
N PHE A 28 -15.34 18.52 -27.27
CA PHE A 28 -15.00 19.44 -28.38
C PHE A 28 -16.02 19.38 -29.52
N GLU A 29 -16.44 18.17 -29.92
CA GLU A 29 -17.48 17.98 -30.93
C GLU A 29 -18.82 18.59 -30.49
N ASN A 30 -19.20 18.42 -29.22
CA ASN A 30 -20.42 19.01 -28.65
C ASN A 30 -20.42 20.55 -28.66
N VAL A 31 -19.26 21.19 -28.51
CA VAL A 31 -19.15 22.66 -28.43
C VAL A 31 -18.92 23.30 -29.80
N TYR A 32 -18.10 22.69 -30.65
CA TYR A 32 -17.64 23.30 -31.90
C TYR A 32 -18.16 22.62 -33.17
N GLY A 33 -18.77 21.43 -33.08
CA GLY A 33 -19.28 20.68 -34.23
C GLY A 33 -18.19 20.44 -35.28
N ASP A 34 -18.49 20.79 -36.54
CA ASP A 34 -17.59 20.63 -37.68
C ASP A 34 -16.24 21.38 -37.53
N ARG A 35 -16.19 22.42 -36.68
CA ARG A 35 -14.97 23.19 -36.40
C ARG A 35 -14.10 22.61 -35.28
N ALA A 36 -14.46 21.45 -34.72
CA ALA A 36 -13.72 20.85 -33.61
C ALA A 36 -12.23 20.62 -33.94
N ALA A 37 -11.91 20.18 -35.15
CA ALA A 37 -10.53 19.98 -35.58
C ALA A 37 -9.74 21.30 -35.68
N GLU A 38 -10.35 22.33 -36.25
CA GLU A 38 -9.74 23.66 -36.39
C GLU A 38 -9.45 24.31 -35.05
N GLU A 39 -10.43 24.29 -34.13
CA GLU A 39 -10.27 24.87 -32.79
C GLU A 39 -9.27 24.05 -31.96
N THR A 40 -9.23 22.73 -32.11
CA THR A 40 -8.18 21.90 -31.49
C THR A 40 -6.79 22.35 -31.95
N SER A 41 -6.58 22.49 -33.26
CA SER A 41 -5.30 22.97 -33.80
C SER A 41 -4.98 24.39 -33.35
N ARG A 42 -5.98 25.24 -33.13
CA ARG A 42 -5.82 26.60 -32.60
C ARG A 42 -5.31 26.59 -31.17
N PHE A 43 -5.89 25.79 -30.27
CA PHE A 43 -5.39 25.66 -28.90
C PHE A 43 -3.98 25.04 -28.89
N LEU A 44 -3.69 24.12 -29.81
CA LEU A 44 -2.38 23.49 -29.93
C LEU A 44 -1.34 24.35 -30.70
N SER A 45 -1.73 25.48 -31.30
CA SER A 45 -0.89 26.23 -32.25
C SER A 45 0.36 26.85 -31.65
N GLU A 46 0.39 27.08 -30.33
CA GLU A 46 1.61 27.48 -29.63
C GLU A 46 2.65 26.35 -29.54
N ASP A 47 2.23 25.09 -29.75
CA ASP A 47 3.07 23.90 -29.67
C ASP A 47 3.33 23.31 -31.06
N ARG A 48 4.46 23.68 -31.67
CA ARG A 48 4.86 23.26 -33.02
C ARG A 48 4.85 21.73 -33.23
N PHE A 49 5.00 20.95 -32.16
CA PHE A 49 4.99 19.49 -32.20
C PHE A 49 3.58 18.87 -32.17
N ALA A 50 2.56 19.61 -31.72
CA ALA A 50 1.18 19.13 -31.60
C ALA A 50 0.21 19.73 -32.63
N ALA A 51 0.60 20.81 -33.32
CA ALA A 51 -0.24 21.59 -34.24
C ALA A 51 -0.89 20.81 -35.41
N ASN A 52 -0.48 19.56 -35.65
CA ASN A 52 -1.02 18.71 -36.73
C ASN A 52 -1.52 17.34 -36.26
N ARG A 53 -1.66 17.13 -34.94
CA ARG A 53 -2.13 15.86 -34.35
C ARG A 53 -3.61 15.94 -34.03
N SER A 54 -4.33 14.86 -34.28
CA SER A 54 -5.70 14.69 -33.79
C SER A 54 -5.73 14.52 -32.27
N ILE A 55 -6.87 14.76 -31.63
CA ILE A 55 -7.06 14.56 -30.18
C ILE A 55 -6.66 13.14 -29.75
N ALA A 56 -6.91 12.14 -30.60
CA ALA A 56 -6.56 10.75 -30.34
C ALA A 56 -5.03 10.49 -30.35
N GLU A 57 -4.26 11.30 -31.05
CA GLU A 57 -2.79 11.19 -31.17
C GLU A 57 -2.02 12.00 -30.13
N LEU A 58 -2.72 12.86 -29.38
CA LEU A 58 -2.12 13.59 -28.27
C LEU A 58 -1.63 12.61 -27.20
N ASP A 59 -0.46 12.92 -26.65
CA ASP A 59 0.03 12.26 -25.45
C ASP A 59 -0.72 12.78 -24.20
N THR A 60 -0.50 12.17 -23.04
CA THR A 60 -1.10 12.62 -21.78
C THR A 60 -0.81 14.09 -21.53
N GLY A 61 0.39 14.53 -21.91
CA GLY A 61 0.83 15.90 -21.81
C GLY A 61 0.02 16.90 -22.63
N GLY A 62 -0.14 16.64 -23.92
CA GLY A 62 -0.93 17.45 -24.83
C GLY A 62 -2.39 17.50 -24.42
N LEU A 63 -2.98 16.37 -23.98
CA LEU A 63 -4.37 16.34 -23.50
C LEU A 63 -4.57 17.22 -22.27
N LEU A 64 -3.70 17.11 -21.26
CA LEU A 64 -3.79 17.93 -20.05
C LEU A 64 -3.62 19.43 -20.34
N LYS A 65 -2.76 19.79 -21.30
CA LYS A 65 -2.57 21.17 -21.76
C LYS A 65 -3.83 21.68 -22.46
N LEU A 66 -4.35 20.91 -23.41
CA LEU A 66 -5.59 21.25 -24.14
C LEU A 66 -6.77 21.44 -23.19
N MET A 67 -6.95 20.53 -22.23
CA MET A 67 -8.01 20.64 -21.22
C MET A 67 -7.86 21.89 -20.35
N TRP A 68 -6.63 22.30 -20.04
CA TRP A 68 -6.36 23.48 -19.25
C TRP A 68 -6.70 24.78 -20.00
N GLU A 69 -6.29 24.87 -21.27
CA GLU A 69 -6.47 26.05 -22.11
C GLU A 69 -7.93 26.23 -22.53
N ALA A 70 -8.59 25.16 -22.97
CA ALA A 70 -10.00 25.17 -23.36
C ALA A 70 -10.97 25.02 -22.17
N TRP A 71 -10.48 25.19 -20.93
CA TRP A 71 -11.30 24.94 -19.73
C TRP A 71 -12.57 25.78 -19.67
N ASN A 72 -12.45 27.09 -19.85
CA ASN A 72 -13.59 28.00 -19.72
C ASN A 72 -14.60 27.82 -20.85
N ASP A 73 -14.11 27.46 -22.04
CA ASP A 73 -14.92 27.39 -23.24
C ASP A 73 -15.66 26.05 -23.35
N VAL A 74 -14.98 24.96 -22.97
CA VAL A 74 -15.44 23.58 -23.14
C VAL A 74 -15.75 22.92 -21.79
N PHE A 75 -14.74 22.73 -20.94
CA PHE A 75 -14.82 21.77 -19.83
C PHE A 75 -15.55 22.27 -18.59
N ARG A 76 -15.65 23.59 -18.37
CA ARG A 76 -16.37 24.19 -17.23
C ARG A 76 -17.88 23.86 -17.23
N ARG A 77 -18.43 23.43 -18.37
CA ARG A 77 -19.84 23.05 -18.51
C ARG A 77 -20.13 21.70 -17.85
N THR A 78 -19.15 20.80 -17.85
CA THR A 78 -19.29 19.40 -17.41
C THR A 78 -18.49 19.10 -16.14
N LEU A 79 -17.38 19.81 -15.91
CA LEU A 79 -16.47 19.60 -14.78
C LEU A 79 -16.39 20.85 -13.87
N GLY A 80 -16.12 20.62 -12.58
CA GLY A 80 -16.07 21.65 -11.56
C GLY A 80 -14.65 22.12 -11.21
N GLN A 81 -14.58 22.98 -10.19
CA GLN A 81 -13.30 23.54 -9.74
C GLN A 81 -12.35 22.46 -9.18
N ALA A 82 -12.89 21.40 -8.58
CA ALA A 82 -12.09 20.30 -8.06
C ALA A 82 -11.30 19.60 -9.19
N GLU A 83 -11.95 19.33 -10.32
CA GLU A 83 -11.31 18.71 -11.48
C GLU A 83 -10.28 19.63 -12.13
N ARG A 84 -10.53 20.96 -12.14
CA ARG A 84 -9.53 21.94 -12.58
C ARG A 84 -8.26 21.87 -11.74
N SER A 85 -8.40 21.76 -10.42
CA SER A 85 -7.27 21.59 -9.50
C SER A 85 -6.53 20.28 -9.76
N LEU A 86 -7.25 19.18 -10.00
CA LEU A 86 -6.65 17.89 -10.37
C LEU A 86 -5.88 17.96 -11.69
N LEU A 87 -6.39 18.67 -12.70
CA LEU A 87 -5.66 18.88 -13.95
C LEU A 87 -4.31 19.58 -13.73
N SER A 88 -4.30 20.64 -12.90
CA SER A 88 -3.06 21.34 -12.57
C SER A 88 -2.06 20.39 -11.92
N GLU A 89 -2.50 19.64 -10.92
CA GLU A 89 -1.65 18.69 -10.20
C GLU A 89 -1.13 17.57 -11.11
N LEU A 90 -1.98 17.03 -12.00
CA LEU A 90 -1.60 15.99 -12.95
C LEU A 90 -0.59 16.48 -13.99
N ARG A 91 -0.63 17.77 -14.36
CA ARG A 91 0.41 18.38 -15.18
C ARG A 91 1.75 18.35 -14.46
N ASP A 92 1.78 18.66 -13.16
CA ASP A 92 3.00 18.63 -12.36
C ASP A 92 3.54 17.18 -12.23
N TRP A 93 2.67 16.21 -11.93
CA TRP A 93 3.08 14.79 -11.87
C TRP A 93 3.61 14.27 -13.21
N ARG A 94 2.94 14.62 -14.32
CA ARG A 94 3.42 14.27 -15.67
C ARG A 94 4.78 14.91 -15.94
N ASN A 95 4.97 16.17 -15.55
CA ASN A 95 6.22 16.89 -15.77
C ASN A 95 7.38 16.23 -15.01
N LYS A 96 7.20 15.94 -13.72
CA LYS A 96 8.17 15.20 -12.90
C LYS A 96 8.51 13.83 -13.50
N TRP A 97 7.48 13.10 -13.97
CA TRP A 97 7.67 11.81 -14.64
C TRP A 97 8.50 11.93 -15.92
N ALA A 98 8.20 12.93 -16.75
CA ALA A 98 8.93 13.20 -18.00
C ALA A 98 10.40 13.61 -17.77
N HIS A 99 10.68 14.28 -16.65
CA HIS A 99 12.03 14.63 -16.22
C HIS A 99 12.77 13.48 -15.51
N GLN A 100 12.17 12.30 -15.40
CA GLN A 100 12.73 11.13 -14.71
C GLN A 100 13.08 11.40 -13.24
N GLU A 101 12.32 12.27 -12.58
CA GLU A 101 12.49 12.52 -11.15
C GLU A 101 12.12 11.27 -10.32
N PRO A 102 12.79 11.04 -9.18
CA PRO A 102 12.45 9.95 -8.28
C PRO A 102 11.08 10.17 -7.63
N PHE A 103 10.27 9.11 -7.54
CA PHE A 103 8.98 9.12 -6.86
C PHE A 103 9.06 8.34 -5.55
N SER A 104 8.73 9.00 -4.43
CA SER A 104 8.43 8.28 -3.19
C SER A 104 7.14 7.46 -3.33
N SER A 105 6.91 6.55 -2.39
CA SER A 105 5.65 5.79 -2.37
C SER A 105 4.43 6.69 -2.14
N ASP A 106 4.59 7.77 -1.37
CA ASP A 106 3.52 8.74 -1.12
C ASP A 106 3.26 9.61 -2.36
N ASP A 107 4.30 10.04 -3.08
CA ASP A 107 4.14 10.76 -4.35
C ASP A 107 3.42 9.89 -5.39
N ALA A 108 3.82 8.62 -5.51
CA ALA A 108 3.19 7.68 -6.43
C ALA A 108 1.73 7.41 -6.04
N ASP A 109 1.42 7.23 -4.75
CA ASP A 109 0.04 7.08 -4.27
C ASP A 109 -0.81 8.33 -4.59
N ARG A 110 -0.26 9.52 -4.35
CA ARG A 110 -0.94 10.78 -4.65
C ARG A 110 -1.20 10.96 -6.15
N ALA A 111 -0.20 10.69 -7.00
CA ALA A 111 -0.36 10.75 -8.44
C ALA A 111 -1.44 9.78 -8.93
N LEU A 112 -1.43 8.53 -8.42
CA LEU A 112 -2.45 7.52 -8.75
C LEU A 112 -3.85 7.94 -8.31
N ASP A 113 -4.00 8.52 -7.11
CA ASP A 113 -5.28 9.01 -6.59
C ASP A 113 -5.83 10.16 -7.46
N SER A 114 -4.98 11.11 -7.83
CA SER A 114 -5.37 12.23 -8.70
C SER A 114 -5.80 11.77 -10.09
N VAL A 115 -5.12 10.76 -10.66
CA VAL A 115 -5.53 10.14 -11.93
C VAL A 115 -6.89 9.46 -11.78
N GLU A 116 -7.08 8.63 -10.75
CA GLU A 116 -8.32 7.89 -10.52
C GLU A 116 -9.51 8.84 -10.37
N ARG A 117 -9.36 9.91 -9.59
CA ARG A 117 -10.42 10.90 -9.37
C ARG A 117 -10.83 11.60 -10.65
N LEU A 118 -9.87 12.05 -11.46
CA LEU A 118 -10.18 12.71 -12.73
C LEU A 118 -10.87 11.75 -13.70
N LEU A 119 -10.37 10.51 -13.83
CA LEU A 119 -10.99 9.48 -14.66
C LEU A 119 -12.41 9.13 -14.19
N THR A 120 -12.63 9.08 -12.88
CA THR A 120 -13.96 8.87 -12.29
C THR A 120 -14.91 10.02 -12.63
N ALA A 121 -14.43 11.27 -12.55
CA ALA A 121 -15.24 12.46 -12.87
C ALA A 121 -15.71 12.46 -14.34
N VAL A 122 -14.92 11.93 -15.26
CA VAL A 122 -15.31 11.78 -16.68
C VAL A 122 -15.98 10.44 -17.00
N SER A 123 -16.25 9.61 -15.99
CA SER A 123 -16.84 8.26 -16.13
C SER A 123 -16.03 7.33 -17.04
N ALA A 124 -14.70 7.44 -17.04
CA ALA A 124 -13.81 6.57 -17.79
C ALA A 124 -13.58 5.24 -17.04
N ARG A 125 -13.69 4.11 -17.77
CA ARG A 125 -13.53 2.77 -17.19
C ARG A 125 -12.12 2.53 -16.65
N GLU A 126 -11.13 3.18 -17.26
CA GLU A 126 -9.71 3.15 -16.90
C GLU A 126 -9.46 3.55 -15.43
N ALA A 127 -10.41 4.24 -14.78
CA ALA A 127 -10.35 4.54 -13.35
C ALA A 127 -10.20 3.26 -12.49
N GLU A 128 -10.81 2.15 -12.89
CA GLU A 128 -10.76 0.89 -12.15
C GLU A 128 -9.38 0.22 -12.23
N GLU A 129 -8.73 0.28 -13.38
CA GLU A 129 -7.35 -0.19 -13.53
C GLU A 129 -6.38 0.65 -12.70
N VAL A 130 -6.58 1.96 -12.62
CA VAL A 130 -5.75 2.84 -11.77
C VAL A 130 -6.01 2.56 -10.29
N ARG A 131 -7.26 2.33 -9.89
CA ARG A 131 -7.62 1.93 -8.53
C ARG A 131 -6.87 0.65 -8.11
N LYS A 132 -6.80 -0.35 -8.99
CA LYS A 132 -6.04 -1.59 -8.73
C LYS A 132 -4.55 -1.31 -8.51
N LEU A 133 -3.92 -0.51 -9.37
CA LEU A 133 -2.51 -0.11 -9.20
C LEU A 133 -2.25 0.60 -7.87
N LYS A 134 -3.18 1.47 -7.45
CA LYS A 134 -3.11 2.18 -6.17
C LYS A 134 -3.20 1.22 -4.98
N LEU A 135 -4.16 0.31 -4.99
CA LEU A 135 -4.34 -0.69 -3.92
C LEU A 135 -3.14 -1.64 -3.83
N GLU A 136 -2.56 -2.05 -4.97
CA GLU A 136 -1.34 -2.84 -5.00
C GLU A 136 -0.15 -2.10 -4.36
N LEU A 137 0.06 -0.83 -4.69
CA LEU A 137 1.10 0.00 -4.07
C LEU A 137 0.90 0.10 -2.56
N ARG A 138 -0.31 0.45 -2.11
CA ARG A 138 -0.64 0.57 -0.68
C ARG A 138 -0.40 -0.72 0.09
N ARG A 139 -0.76 -1.86 -0.50
CA ARG A 139 -0.50 -3.18 0.09
C ARG A 139 0.99 -3.43 0.27
N LEU A 140 1.80 -3.13 -0.75
CA LEU A 140 3.26 -3.29 -0.67
C LEU A 140 3.87 -2.41 0.44
N VAL A 141 3.45 -1.15 0.52
CA VAL A 141 3.90 -0.22 1.56
C VAL A 141 3.51 -0.73 2.95
N TYR A 142 2.28 -1.21 3.12
CA TYR A 142 1.84 -1.77 4.39
C TYR A 142 2.65 -3.01 4.79
N ASP A 143 2.87 -3.95 3.85
CA ASP A 143 3.68 -5.14 4.11
C ASP A 143 5.13 -4.77 4.50
N GLU A 144 5.69 -3.73 3.88
CA GLU A 144 7.01 -3.19 4.22
C GLU A 144 7.03 -2.53 5.60
N GLN A 145 6.01 -1.75 5.96
CA GLN A 145 5.85 -1.15 7.28
C GLN A 145 5.73 -2.23 8.36
N VAL A 146 4.92 -3.26 8.15
CA VAL A 146 4.78 -4.38 9.09
C VAL A 146 6.10 -5.12 9.26
N ARG A 147 6.86 -5.34 8.19
CA ARG A 147 8.21 -5.95 8.28
C ARG A 147 9.17 -5.07 9.06
N THR A 148 9.13 -3.77 8.82
CA THR A 148 9.99 -2.79 9.48
C THR A 148 9.67 -2.70 10.98
N GLU A 149 8.38 -2.62 11.33
CA GLU A 149 7.93 -2.62 12.72
C GLU A 149 8.23 -3.96 13.41
N LYS A 150 8.07 -5.11 12.74
CA LYS A 150 8.52 -6.41 13.28
C LYS A 150 10.02 -6.46 13.53
N ARG A 151 10.85 -5.88 12.64
CA ARG A 151 12.30 -5.76 12.85
C ARG A 151 12.63 -4.80 13.99
N ARG A 152 11.86 -3.72 14.15
CA ARG A 152 12.03 -2.74 15.23
C ARG A 152 11.65 -3.31 16.59
N LEU A 153 10.47 -3.94 16.69
CA LEU A 153 9.96 -4.61 17.89
C LEU A 153 10.77 -5.87 18.23
N GLY A 154 11.29 -6.58 17.23
CA GLY A 154 12.16 -7.76 17.38
C GLY A 154 13.65 -7.43 17.47
N GLY A 155 14.04 -6.16 17.35
CA GLY A 155 15.43 -5.69 17.18
C GLY A 155 16.32 -5.77 18.42
N SER A 156 15.85 -6.40 19.51
CA SER A 156 16.62 -6.57 20.75
C SER A 156 16.59 -7.99 21.32
N LEU A 157 15.96 -8.98 20.68
CA LEU A 157 15.84 -10.34 21.27
C LEU A 157 16.48 -11.47 20.46
N ILE A 158 17.11 -11.17 19.33
CA ILE A 158 18.02 -12.09 18.68
C ILE A 158 19.31 -11.32 18.39
N GLU A 159 20.07 -11.07 19.45
CA GLU A 159 21.51 -10.98 19.29
C GLU A 159 21.98 -12.34 18.74
N THR A 160 22.11 -12.43 17.43
CA THR A 160 23.15 -13.27 16.82
C THR A 160 24.52 -12.64 17.09
N ALA A 161 24.83 -12.40 18.38
CA ALA A 161 26.18 -12.59 18.84
C ALA A 161 26.39 -14.11 18.80
N ALA A 162 26.77 -14.60 17.61
CA ALA A 162 27.40 -15.88 17.47
C ALA A 162 28.68 -15.83 18.33
N SER A 163 28.54 -16.14 19.62
CA SER A 163 29.62 -16.71 20.39
C SER A 163 29.95 -18.01 19.66
N THR A 164 31.12 -18.03 19.02
CA THR A 164 31.64 -19.13 18.19
C THR A 164 31.88 -20.43 18.99
N SER A 165 31.27 -20.58 20.17
CA SER A 165 31.49 -21.61 21.17
C SER A 165 30.22 -22.28 21.70
N LEU A 166 29.01 -21.80 21.36
CA LEU A 166 27.77 -22.46 21.81
C LEU A 166 27.29 -23.46 20.78
N LYS A 167 27.13 -24.71 21.22
CA LYS A 167 26.55 -25.78 20.40
C LYS A 167 25.10 -25.45 20.05
N PRO A 168 24.62 -25.76 18.84
CA PRO A 168 23.21 -25.65 18.49
C PRO A 168 22.33 -26.34 19.53
N TRP A 169 21.18 -25.77 19.87
CA TRP A 169 20.29 -26.32 20.91
C TRP A 169 19.89 -27.78 20.65
N ARG A 170 19.81 -28.18 19.37
CA ARG A 170 19.51 -29.56 18.94
C ARG A 170 20.58 -30.57 19.38
N GLU A 171 21.80 -30.12 19.65
CA GLU A 171 22.90 -30.97 20.12
C GLU A 171 22.97 -31.06 21.65
N VAL A 172 22.33 -30.13 22.38
CA VAL A 172 22.40 -30.04 23.84
C VAL A 172 21.07 -30.34 24.54
N VAL A 173 19.95 -30.33 23.81
CA VAL A 173 18.62 -30.64 24.34
C VAL A 173 18.07 -31.89 23.67
N ARG A 174 17.54 -32.82 24.47
CA ARG A 174 16.73 -33.93 23.97
C ARG A 174 15.25 -33.50 24.00
N PRO A 175 14.55 -33.47 22.86
CA PRO A 175 13.12 -33.19 22.85
C PRO A 175 12.35 -34.24 23.66
N HIS A 176 11.21 -33.84 24.23
CA HIS A 176 10.32 -34.75 24.95
C HIS A 176 9.95 -35.94 24.05
N PRO A 177 9.81 -37.18 24.58
CA PRO A 177 9.50 -38.37 23.78
C PRO A 177 8.33 -38.20 22.80
N ASP A 178 7.31 -37.42 23.16
CA ASP A 178 6.09 -37.23 22.36
C ASP A 178 6.37 -36.37 21.12
N VAL A 179 7.21 -35.33 21.29
CA VAL A 179 7.70 -34.47 20.20
C VAL A 179 8.71 -35.24 19.35
N ALA A 180 9.60 -36.01 19.97
CA ALA A 180 10.62 -36.80 19.28
C ALA A 180 10.02 -37.94 18.44
N SER A 181 8.89 -38.52 18.88
CA SER A 181 8.20 -39.62 18.21
C SER A 181 7.15 -39.18 17.20
N GLY A 182 6.92 -37.86 17.04
CA GLY A 182 5.95 -37.31 16.10
C GLY A 182 4.48 -37.57 16.45
N ARG A 183 4.20 -38.07 17.67
CA ARG A 183 2.85 -38.32 18.19
C ARG A 183 2.42 -37.13 19.04
N TYR A 184 2.07 -36.01 18.41
CA TYR A 184 1.60 -34.84 19.13
C TYR A 184 0.35 -34.26 18.47
N GLN A 185 -0.69 -33.99 19.26
CA GLN A 185 -1.83 -33.19 18.80
C GLN A 185 -1.65 -31.74 19.25
N ALA A 186 -1.80 -30.79 18.34
CA ALA A 186 -1.62 -29.36 18.65
C ALA A 186 -2.56 -28.86 19.78
N ALA A 187 -3.67 -29.56 20.02
CA ALA A 187 -4.62 -29.28 21.10
C ALA A 187 -4.08 -29.62 22.50
N GLU A 188 -3.04 -30.45 22.63
CA GLU A 188 -2.48 -30.86 23.93
C GLU A 188 -1.53 -29.83 24.54
N PHE A 189 -1.09 -28.81 23.78
CA PHE A 189 -0.07 -27.85 24.23
C PHE A 189 -0.63 -26.47 24.60
N ALA A 190 -1.93 -26.25 24.44
CA ALA A 190 -2.59 -25.03 24.88
C ALA A 190 -3.32 -25.30 26.20
N ALA A 191 -3.03 -24.50 27.23
CA ALA A 191 -3.77 -24.56 28.47
C ALA A 191 -5.22 -24.10 28.23
N ASP A 192 -6.18 -25.00 28.40
CA ASP A 192 -7.59 -24.63 28.47
C ASP A 192 -7.91 -24.08 29.87
N LEU A 193 -7.98 -22.75 29.96
CA LEU A 193 -8.23 -22.05 31.23
C LEU A 193 -9.60 -22.40 31.83
N TRP A 194 -10.58 -22.80 31.01
CA TRP A 194 -11.90 -23.21 31.50
C TRP A 194 -11.82 -24.59 32.17
N GLN A 195 -11.08 -25.54 31.60
CA GLN A 195 -10.84 -26.84 32.23
C GLN A 195 -9.99 -26.74 33.50
N VAL A 196 -9.01 -25.84 33.52
CA VAL A 196 -8.23 -25.55 34.75
C VAL A 196 -9.14 -24.98 35.84
N TYR A 197 -10.04 -24.06 35.48
CA TYR A 197 -11.02 -23.49 36.40
C TYR A 197 -12.00 -24.54 36.96
N LEU A 198 -12.47 -25.47 36.12
CA LEU A 198 -13.33 -26.58 36.53
C LEU A 198 -12.58 -27.70 37.26
N GLY A 199 -11.24 -27.68 37.27
CA GLY A 199 -10.39 -28.72 37.86
C GLY A 199 -10.32 -30.01 37.03
N GLU A 200 -10.70 -29.97 35.76
CA GLU A 200 -10.80 -31.12 34.83
C GLU A 200 -9.59 -31.24 33.87
N GLY A 201 -8.69 -30.26 33.85
CA GLY A 201 -7.47 -30.27 33.03
C GLY A 201 -6.41 -31.28 33.51
N SER A 202 -5.42 -31.55 32.66
CA SER A 202 -4.28 -32.42 33.04
C SER A 202 -3.51 -31.84 34.24
N ASP A 203 -2.86 -32.72 35.00
CA ASP A 203 -2.08 -32.32 36.19
C ASP A 203 -1.00 -31.29 35.86
N GLU A 204 -0.47 -31.33 34.63
CA GLU A 204 0.56 -30.42 34.13
C GLU A 204 0.08 -28.96 34.03
N TYR A 205 -1.22 -28.74 33.86
CA TYR A 205 -1.85 -27.42 33.79
C TYR A 205 -2.60 -27.04 35.07
N ARG A 206 -3.05 -28.04 35.85
CA ARG A 206 -3.81 -27.84 37.08
C ARG A 206 -2.92 -27.58 38.30
N ASP A 207 -1.76 -28.24 38.39
CA ASP A 207 -0.79 -27.99 39.46
C ASP A 207 0.12 -26.80 39.10
N PRO A 208 0.06 -25.68 39.83
CA PRO A 208 0.89 -24.51 39.50
C PRO A 208 2.39 -24.80 39.61
N GLY A 209 2.80 -25.66 40.55
CA GLY A 209 4.19 -26.04 40.74
C GLY A 209 4.72 -26.82 39.55
N GLU A 210 3.96 -27.76 39.01
CA GLU A 210 4.31 -28.53 37.81
C GLU A 210 4.30 -27.67 36.55
N PHE A 211 3.29 -26.80 36.40
CA PHE A 211 3.19 -25.87 35.27
C PHE A 211 4.41 -24.95 35.15
N PHE A 212 4.82 -24.33 36.27
CA PHE A 212 5.97 -23.42 36.26
C PHE A 212 7.31 -24.17 36.24
N ARG A 213 7.39 -25.40 36.76
CA ARG A 213 8.60 -26.24 36.67
C ARG A 213 8.96 -26.58 35.22
N ARG A 214 7.96 -26.75 34.37
CA ARG A 214 8.12 -27.01 32.93
C ARG A 214 8.36 -25.74 32.11
N THR A 215 8.26 -24.58 32.72
CA THR A 215 8.45 -23.28 32.07
C THR A 215 9.82 -22.70 32.40
N TYR A 216 10.64 -22.46 31.39
CA TYR A 216 11.87 -21.71 31.59
C TYR A 216 11.56 -20.21 31.75
N LEU A 217 11.80 -19.67 32.94
CA LEU A 217 11.55 -18.26 33.26
C LEU A 217 12.62 -17.35 32.63
N THR A 218 12.37 -16.91 31.41
CA THR A 218 13.17 -15.88 30.75
C THR A 218 13.07 -14.55 31.49
N GLU A 219 14.03 -13.65 31.26
CA GLU A 219 14.02 -12.31 31.84
C GLU A 219 12.73 -11.54 31.50
N SER A 220 12.30 -11.58 30.25
CA SER A 220 11.05 -10.96 29.80
C SER A 220 9.83 -11.55 30.49
N LEU A 221 9.78 -12.88 30.68
CA LEU A 221 8.66 -13.54 31.37
C LEU A 221 8.63 -13.18 32.86
N LYS A 222 9.79 -13.09 33.51
CA LYS A 222 9.88 -12.60 34.91
C LYS A 222 9.38 -11.16 35.02
N GLY A 223 9.74 -10.29 34.07
CA GLY A 223 9.21 -8.92 34.00
C GLY A 223 7.69 -8.89 33.86
N LEU A 224 7.14 -9.70 32.94
CA LEU A 224 5.70 -9.81 32.72
C LEU A 224 4.96 -10.28 33.98
N LEU A 225 5.43 -11.35 34.62
CA LEU A 225 4.84 -11.87 35.86
C LEU A 225 4.88 -10.84 36.99
N THR A 226 5.99 -10.12 37.12
CA THR A 226 6.12 -9.05 38.12
C THR A 226 5.09 -7.95 37.90
N MET A 227 4.90 -7.51 36.65
CA MET A 227 3.89 -6.50 36.30
C MET A 227 2.47 -7.00 36.55
N ALA A 228 2.18 -8.26 36.21
CA ALA A 228 0.87 -8.87 36.45
C ALA A 228 0.55 -8.93 37.95
N ILE A 229 1.50 -9.38 38.79
CA ILE A 229 1.33 -9.44 40.25
C ILE A 229 1.12 -8.04 40.83
N ARG A 230 1.91 -7.03 40.41
CA ARG A 230 1.73 -5.65 40.86
C ARG A 230 0.35 -5.11 40.53
N ARG A 231 -0.18 -5.38 39.33
CA ARG A 231 -1.55 -5.01 38.94
C ARG A 231 -2.61 -5.73 39.78
N LEU A 232 -2.48 -7.04 39.97
CA LEU A 232 -3.42 -7.85 40.76
C LEU A 232 -3.46 -7.46 42.25
N THR A 233 -2.32 -7.01 42.79
CA THR A 233 -2.19 -6.55 44.18
C THR A 233 -2.48 -5.06 44.37
N GLY A 234 -2.87 -4.35 43.30
CA GLY A 234 -3.18 -2.91 43.35
C GLY A 234 -1.97 -2.01 43.57
N THR A 235 -0.75 -2.53 43.41
CA THR A 235 0.52 -1.81 43.58
C THR A 235 1.16 -1.39 42.25
N GLY A 236 0.50 -1.64 41.11
CA GLY A 236 1.02 -1.35 39.77
C GLY A 236 0.02 -0.65 38.85
N GLY A 237 0.51 0.39 38.16
CA GLY A 237 -0.12 1.10 37.04
C GLY A 237 0.85 1.21 35.88
#